data_AF-A0A5B8BMM9-F1
#
_entry.id   AF-A0A5B8BMM9-F1
#
_cell.length_a   1.000
_cell.length_b   1.000
_cell.length_c   1.000
_cell.angle_alpha   90.00
_cell.angle_beta   90.00
_cell.angle_gamma   90.00
#
_symmetry.space_group_name_H-M   'P 1'
#
loop_
_entity.id
_entity.type
_entity.pdbx_description
1 polymer ?
#
loop_
_entity_poly.entity_id
_entity_poly.type
_entity_poly.pdbx_seq_one_letter_code
_entity_poly.pdbx_strand_id
1 'polypeptide(L)'
;MSCARLVAAFALLSSLSACKETIDTADFVKEWACEAELPGYLYSRVLQYAKGGTMDGLVSIQSTDGAPSVVMNFQVEGTWALSGTRLDETLSEQTLMRVTRGGENVPITSLGAGVVPQVEARLKDEPWSFEISEFSSESMQMKDIAGGHVLYCQPTT
;
A
#
# COMPACT_ATOMS: atom_id res chain seq x y z
N MET A 1 -7.28 -20.25 0.69
CA MET A 1 -7.03 -18.84 1.06
C MET A 1 -8.39 -18.22 1.33
N SER A 2 -8.72 -17.85 2.58
CA SER A 2 -9.98 -17.13 2.79
C SER A 2 -9.81 -15.72 2.22
N CYS A 3 -10.83 -15.23 1.54
CA CYS A 3 -10.79 -13.92 0.88
C CYS A 3 -10.42 -12.78 1.85
N ALA A 4 -10.72 -12.95 3.15
CA ALA A 4 -10.36 -12.06 4.24
C ALA A 4 -8.86 -11.72 4.34
N ARG A 5 -7.96 -12.65 4.01
CA ARG A 5 -6.51 -12.40 4.11
C ARG A 5 -5.95 -11.50 3.01
N LEU A 6 -6.58 -11.53 1.83
CA LEU A 6 -6.21 -10.63 0.75
C LEU A 6 -6.72 -9.21 1.06
N VAL A 7 -7.96 -9.12 1.55
CA VAL A 7 -8.61 -7.87 1.94
C VAL A 7 -7.86 -7.14 3.06
N ALA A 8 -7.35 -7.88 4.06
CA ALA A 8 -6.53 -7.29 5.13
C ALA A 8 -5.24 -6.64 4.58
N ALA A 9 -4.60 -7.24 3.58
CA ALA A 9 -3.38 -6.67 2.99
C ALA A 9 -3.63 -5.34 2.27
N PHE A 10 -4.76 -5.18 1.56
CA PHE A 10 -5.11 -3.88 0.97
C PHE A 10 -5.34 -2.80 2.04
N ALA A 11 -5.89 -3.15 3.19
CA ALA A 11 -6.02 -2.24 4.33
C ALA A 11 -4.68 -1.97 5.06
N LEU A 12 -3.61 -2.71 4.78
CA LEU A 12 -2.25 -2.40 5.29
C LEU A 12 -1.51 -1.40 4.40
N LEU A 13 -1.95 -1.23 3.15
CA LEU A 13 -1.48 -0.15 2.31
C LEU A 13 -1.89 1.23 2.87
N SER A 14 -2.92 1.32 3.73
CA SER A 14 -3.33 2.58 4.40
C SER A 14 -2.48 2.91 5.61
N SER A 15 -1.90 1.90 6.27
CA SER A 15 -1.03 2.07 7.43
C SER A 15 0.38 2.48 7.01
N LEU A 16 0.43 3.50 6.17
CA LEU A 16 1.60 4.26 5.77
C LEU A 16 2.35 4.83 7.02
N SER A 17 1.67 4.98 8.16
CA SER A 17 2.17 5.55 9.43
C SER A 17 3.18 4.73 10.23
N ALA A 18 3.45 3.47 9.89
CA ALA A 18 4.30 2.60 10.72
C ALA A 18 5.81 2.94 10.67
N CYS A 19 6.18 4.02 9.98
CA CYS A 19 7.50 4.22 9.44
C CYS A 19 8.07 5.57 9.88
N LYS A 20 8.57 5.59 11.12
CA LYS A 20 9.46 6.60 11.75
C LYS A 20 8.79 7.71 12.58
N GLU A 21 9.41 7.95 13.75
CA GLU A 21 8.98 8.89 14.79
C GLU A 21 9.53 10.32 14.62
N THR A 22 10.35 10.61 13.60
CA THR A 22 10.85 11.99 13.36
C THR A 22 11.26 12.22 11.91
N ILE A 23 10.68 13.26 11.30
CA ILE A 23 10.96 13.70 9.94
C ILE A 23 11.93 14.88 10.00
N ASP A 24 13.12 14.71 9.41
CA ASP A 24 14.04 15.82 9.15
C ASP A 24 13.73 16.43 7.79
N THR A 25 13.34 17.70 7.79
CA THR A 25 12.88 18.43 6.60
C THR A 25 14.00 18.75 5.62
N ALA A 26 15.26 18.78 6.07
CA ALA A 26 16.40 19.13 5.21
C ALA A 26 16.74 18.03 4.19
N ASP A 27 16.47 16.77 4.55
CA ASP A 27 16.88 15.58 3.79
C ASP A 27 15.70 14.65 3.45
N PHE A 28 14.49 15.19 3.30
CA PHE A 28 13.30 14.40 3.04
C PHE A 28 13.25 13.84 1.60
N VAL A 29 13.77 14.58 0.63
CA VAL A 29 13.80 14.16 -0.79
C VAL A 29 14.88 13.09 -1.01
N LYS A 30 14.49 11.83 -0.86
CA LYS A 30 15.31 10.64 -1.08
C LYS A 30 14.42 9.39 -1.10
N GLU A 31 15.06 8.24 -1.22
CA GLU A 31 14.43 6.95 -0.97
C GLU A 31 14.30 6.70 0.54
N TRP A 32 13.14 6.19 0.94
CA TRP A 32 12.82 5.78 2.30
C TRP A 32 12.30 4.36 2.30
N ALA A 33 13.03 3.48 2.98
CA ALA A 33 12.59 2.14 3.27
C ALA A 33 11.92 2.08 4.65
N CYS A 34 10.92 1.23 4.77
CA CYS A 34 10.31 0.88 6.04
C CYS A 34 9.82 -0.55 6.06
N GLU A 35 9.94 -1.18 7.21
CA GLU A 35 9.41 -2.51 7.48
C GLU A 35 8.62 -2.48 8.79
N ALA A 36 7.51 -3.19 8.82
CA ALA A 36 6.67 -3.33 10.00
C ALA A 36 6.17 -4.78 10.12
N GLU A 37 6.25 -5.32 11.33
CA GLU A 37 5.62 -6.59 11.67
C GLU A 37 4.22 -6.30 12.23
N LEU A 38 3.22 -6.84 11.55
CA LEU A 38 1.82 -6.72 11.91
C LEU A 38 1.28 -8.12 12.26
N PRO A 39 0.23 -8.23 13.08
CA PRO A 39 -0.36 -9.53 13.37
C PRO A 39 -0.73 -10.29 12.09
N GLY A 40 0.00 -11.36 11.78
CA GLY A 40 -0.19 -12.20 10.60
C GLY A 40 0.44 -11.68 9.30
N TYR A 41 1.16 -10.55 9.31
CA TYR A 41 1.78 -9.98 8.12
C TYR A 41 3.16 -9.36 8.40
N LEU A 42 4.06 -9.48 7.43
CA LEU A 42 5.23 -8.62 7.29
C LEU A 42 4.92 -7.60 6.18
N TYR A 43 5.05 -6.34 6.52
CA TYR A 43 4.86 -5.22 5.60
C TYR A 43 6.22 -4.59 5.33
N SER A 44 6.55 -4.34 4.06
CA SER A 44 7.70 -3.53 3.69
C SER A 44 7.33 -2.53 2.61
N ARG A 45 7.94 -1.36 2.63
CA ARG A 45 7.77 -0.33 1.60
C ARG A 45 9.09 0.36 1.32
N VAL A 46 9.25 0.81 0.09
CA VAL A 46 10.34 1.67 -0.36
C VAL A 46 9.71 2.77 -1.19
N LEU A 47 9.75 4.01 -0.68
CA LEU A 47 9.17 5.20 -1.32
C LEU A 47 10.26 6.19 -1.69
N GLN A 48 10.23 6.68 -2.92
CA GLN A 48 11.06 7.77 -3.40
C GLN A 48 10.25 9.07 -3.37
N TYR A 49 10.71 10.05 -2.59
CA TYR A 49 10.13 11.40 -2.61
C TYR A 49 11.00 12.29 -3.49
N ALA A 50 10.39 12.93 -4.48
CA ALA A 50 11.08 13.81 -5.41
C ALA A 50 10.79 15.28 -5.12
N LYS A 51 11.73 16.15 -5.54
CA LYS A 51 11.49 17.61 -5.55
C LYS A 51 10.32 17.89 -6.48
N GLY A 52 9.35 18.68 -6.00
CA GLY A 52 8.11 18.95 -6.73
C GLY A 52 6.87 18.26 -6.15
N GLY A 53 7.03 17.51 -5.06
CA GLY A 53 5.89 16.96 -4.32
C GLY A 53 5.31 15.68 -4.93
N THR A 54 6.08 14.96 -5.74
CA THR A 54 5.70 13.63 -6.26
C THR A 54 6.36 12.53 -5.44
N MET A 55 5.66 11.42 -5.28
CA MET A 55 6.19 10.20 -4.68
C MET A 55 5.85 8.98 -5.54
N ASP A 56 6.76 8.03 -5.57
CA ASP A 56 6.58 6.72 -6.20
C ASP A 56 7.27 5.65 -5.36
N GLY A 57 6.89 4.39 -5.51
CA GLY A 57 7.59 3.33 -4.82
C GLY A 57 6.95 1.96 -4.90
N LEU A 58 7.49 1.07 -4.07
CA LEU A 58 7.09 -0.33 -4.00
C LEU A 58 6.64 -0.67 -2.58
N VAL A 59 5.58 -1.46 -2.48
CA VAL A 59 5.09 -2.00 -1.22
C VAL A 59 4.97 -3.52 -1.34
N SER A 60 5.49 -4.25 -0.37
CA SER A 60 5.38 -5.70 -0.27
C SER A 60 4.63 -6.09 0.99
N ILE A 61 3.71 -7.03 0.86
CA ILE A 61 2.93 -7.57 1.97
C ILE A 61 3.04 -9.08 1.93
N GLN A 62 3.58 -9.65 2.99
CA GLN A 62 3.77 -11.08 3.15
C GLN A 62 2.95 -11.60 4.32
N SER A 63 2.13 -12.62 4.11
CA SER A 63 1.45 -13.31 5.22
C SER A 63 2.45 -14.14 6.04
N THR A 64 2.43 -14.03 7.37
CA THR A 64 3.32 -14.74 8.28
C THR A 64 2.63 -15.89 9.05
N ASP A 65 1.29 -15.90 9.09
CA ASP A 65 0.47 -16.84 9.87
C ASP A 65 -0.22 -17.93 9.02
N GLY A 66 0.17 -18.07 7.74
CA GLY A 66 -0.52 -18.91 6.77
C GLY A 66 0.41 -19.74 5.90
N ALA A 67 0.11 -21.04 5.79
CA ALA A 67 0.68 -21.92 4.78
C ALA A 67 -0.38 -22.20 3.68
N PRO A 68 -0.03 -22.06 2.38
CA PRO A 68 1.23 -21.50 1.86
C PRO A 68 1.35 -19.98 2.13
N SER A 69 2.58 -19.48 2.26
CA SER A 69 2.83 -18.04 2.38
C SER A 69 2.38 -17.31 1.13
N VAL A 70 1.82 -16.11 1.30
CA VAL A 70 1.39 -15.25 0.20
C VAL A 70 2.17 -13.95 0.27
N VAL A 71 2.74 -13.54 -0.86
CA VAL A 71 3.43 -12.26 -1.02
C VAL A 71 2.73 -11.47 -2.11
N MET A 72 2.37 -10.22 -1.82
CA MET A 72 1.78 -9.29 -2.77
C MET A 72 2.71 -8.09 -2.92
N ASN A 73 2.99 -7.70 -4.16
CA ASN A 73 3.83 -6.55 -4.45
C ASN A 73 3.03 -5.52 -5.23
N PHE A 74 3.08 -4.29 -4.75
CA PHE A 74 2.38 -3.14 -5.27
C PHE A 74 3.39 -2.10 -5.73
N GLN A 75 3.11 -1.48 -6.87
CA GLN A 75 3.66 -0.17 -7.20
C GLN A 75 2.68 0.89 -6.70
N VAL A 76 3.18 1.95 -6.10
CA VAL A 76 2.37 3.06 -5.58
C VAL A 76 2.88 4.37 -6.13
N GLU A 77 1.97 5.27 -6.45
CA GLU A 77 2.26 6.60 -6.95
C GLU A 77 1.36 7.62 -6.26
N GLY A 78 1.88 8.83 -6.08
CA GLY A 78 1.15 9.89 -5.42
C GLY A 78 1.89 11.20 -5.33
N THR A 79 1.37 12.05 -4.45
CA THR A 79 1.97 13.33 -4.09
C THR A 79 2.26 13.40 -2.61
N TRP A 80 3.15 14.32 -2.24
CA TRP A 80 3.48 14.60 -0.85
C TRP A 80 3.68 16.10 -0.63
N ALA A 81 3.38 16.54 0.58
CA ALA A 81 3.66 17.87 1.08
C ALA A 81 4.20 17.77 2.50
N LEU A 82 5.13 18.67 2.85
CA LEU A 82 5.70 18.74 4.18
C LEU A 82 5.40 20.11 4.78
N SER A 83 4.76 20.11 5.95
CA SER A 83 4.39 21.31 6.70
C SER A 83 4.96 21.23 8.11
N GLY A 84 6.12 21.86 8.33
CA GLY A 84 6.87 21.68 9.57
C GLY A 84 7.35 20.22 9.71
N THR A 85 6.96 19.54 10.78
CA THR A 85 7.26 18.10 11.00
C THR A 85 6.17 17.16 10.48
N ARG A 86 5.11 17.70 9.88
CA ARG A 86 3.99 16.92 9.36
C ARG A 86 4.19 16.62 7.87
N LEU A 87 4.17 15.34 7.55
CA LEU A 87 4.09 14.84 6.18
C LEU A 87 2.63 14.54 5.83
N ASP A 88 2.18 15.09 4.72
CA ASP A 88 0.89 14.78 4.11
C ASP A 88 1.17 14.05 2.81
N GLU A 89 0.74 12.80 2.70
CA GLU A 89 0.83 12.02 1.46
C GLU A 89 -0.56 11.84 0.86
N THR A 90 -0.63 11.83 -0.46
CA THR A 90 -1.85 11.50 -1.19
C THR A 90 -1.48 10.45 -2.22
N LEU A 91 -1.97 9.23 -2.03
CA LEU A 91 -1.80 8.14 -3.00
C LEU A 91 -2.80 8.35 -4.14
N SER A 92 -2.31 8.54 -5.36
CA SER A 92 -3.17 8.66 -6.54
C SER A 92 -3.43 7.32 -7.20
N GLU A 93 -2.44 6.42 -7.18
CA GLU A 93 -2.52 5.14 -7.87
C GLU A 93 -1.81 4.04 -7.09
N GLN A 94 -2.39 2.85 -7.14
CA GLN A 94 -1.79 1.62 -6.63
C GLN A 94 -1.98 0.52 -7.66
N THR A 95 -0.90 -0.17 -8.00
CA THR A 95 -0.93 -1.26 -8.97
C THR A 95 -0.40 -2.52 -8.32
N LEU A 96 -1.24 -3.52 -8.12
CA LEU A 96 -0.80 -4.86 -7.75
C LEU A 96 -0.07 -5.46 -8.95
N MET A 97 1.24 -5.67 -8.83
CA MET A 97 2.11 -6.13 -9.92
C MET A 97 2.38 -7.64 -9.86
N ARG A 98 2.32 -8.23 -8.68
CA ARG A 98 2.66 -9.64 -8.49
C ARG A 98 2.02 -10.22 -7.25
N VAL A 99 1.50 -11.43 -7.39
CA VAL A 99 1.18 -12.29 -6.25
C VAL A 99 1.97 -13.58 -6.35
N THR A 100 2.59 -13.96 -5.24
CA THR A 100 3.30 -15.22 -5.09
C THR A 100 2.63 -16.03 -3.99
N ARG A 101 2.38 -17.33 -4.21
CA ARG A 101 1.80 -18.26 -3.25
C ARG A 101 2.70 -19.48 -3.13
N GLY A 102 3.24 -19.74 -1.94
CA GLY A 102 4.16 -20.85 -1.71
C GLY A 102 5.44 -20.77 -2.55
N GLY A 103 5.86 -19.56 -2.92
CA GLY A 103 7.01 -19.31 -3.79
C GLY A 103 6.69 -19.28 -5.29
N GLU A 104 5.47 -19.63 -5.70
CA GLU A 104 5.06 -19.63 -7.11
C GLU A 104 4.26 -18.38 -7.48
N ASN A 105 4.56 -17.77 -8.63
CA ASN A 105 3.77 -16.65 -9.14
C ASN A 105 2.39 -17.15 -9.56
N VAL A 106 1.34 -16.52 -9.04
CA VAL A 106 -0.04 -16.82 -9.41
C VAL A 106 -0.63 -15.67 -10.23
N PRO A 107 -1.38 -15.95 -11.31
CA PRO A 107 -2.06 -14.91 -12.07
C PRO A 107 -3.00 -14.11 -11.17
N ILE A 108 -3.06 -12.79 -11.36
CA ILE A 108 -3.92 -11.93 -10.53
C ILE A 108 -5.40 -12.28 -10.72
N THR A 109 -5.80 -12.69 -11.93
CA THR A 109 -7.14 -13.23 -12.20
C THR A 109 -7.46 -14.51 -11.42
N SER A 110 -6.45 -15.28 -11.00
CA SER A 110 -6.62 -16.51 -10.22
C SER A 110 -6.91 -16.26 -8.73
N LEU A 111 -6.82 -15.00 -8.27
CA LEU A 111 -7.23 -14.63 -6.92
C LEU A 111 -8.75 -14.88 -6.71
N GLY A 112 -9.52 -14.94 -7.80
CA GLY A 112 -10.90 -15.41 -7.86
C GLY A 112 -11.91 -14.30 -8.13
N ALA A 113 -13.03 -14.63 -8.79
CA ALA A 113 -14.07 -13.68 -9.18
C ALA A 113 -14.74 -12.93 -8.01
N GLY A 114 -14.55 -13.39 -6.77
CA GLY A 114 -15.05 -12.72 -5.56
C GLY A 114 -14.06 -11.74 -4.92
N VAL A 115 -12.84 -11.62 -5.43
CA VAL A 115 -11.81 -10.75 -4.84
C VAL A 115 -12.05 -9.28 -5.17
N VAL A 116 -12.28 -8.97 -6.45
CA VAL A 116 -12.51 -7.59 -6.92
C VAL A 116 -13.64 -6.91 -6.13
N PRO A 117 -14.86 -7.49 -6.00
CA PRO A 117 -15.92 -6.87 -5.21
C PRO A 117 -15.62 -6.72 -3.72
N GLN A 118 -14.76 -7.57 -3.15
CA GLN A 118 -14.38 -7.49 -1.73
C GLN A 118 -13.28 -6.47 -1.47
N VAL A 119 -12.33 -6.36 -2.41
CA VAL A 119 -11.34 -5.29 -2.41
C VAL A 119 -12.07 -3.96 -2.56
N GLU A 120 -12.98 -3.82 -3.53
CA GLU A 120 -13.81 -2.62 -3.69
C GLU A 120 -14.69 -2.32 -2.47
N ALA A 121 -15.33 -3.33 -1.87
CA ALA A 121 -16.15 -3.14 -0.68
C ALA A 121 -15.32 -2.65 0.52
N ARG A 122 -14.11 -3.18 0.70
CA ARG A 122 -13.23 -2.73 1.78
C ARG A 122 -12.67 -1.34 1.52
N LEU A 123 -12.28 -1.05 0.28
CA LEU A 123 -11.79 0.28 -0.11
C LEU A 123 -12.87 1.34 0.13
N LYS A 124 -14.16 1.01 -0.08
CA LYS A 124 -15.30 1.91 0.22
C LYS A 124 -15.50 2.22 1.71
N ASP A 125 -15.07 1.32 2.60
CA ASP A 125 -15.23 1.49 4.05
C ASP A 125 -14.08 2.29 4.69
N GLU A 126 -13.08 2.62 3.89
CA GLU A 126 -11.90 3.33 4.34
C GLU A 126 -11.98 4.81 3.90
N PRO A 127 -11.27 5.77 4.55
CA PRO A 127 -11.37 7.22 4.26
C PRO A 127 -10.85 7.67 2.87
N TRP A 128 -10.58 6.72 1.99
CA TRP A 128 -9.91 6.80 0.70
C TRP A 128 -10.64 5.82 -0.22
N SER A 129 -11.31 6.34 -1.23
CA SER A 129 -12.10 5.52 -2.15
C SER A 129 -11.22 5.21 -3.35
N PHE A 130 -10.83 3.95 -3.50
CA PHE A 130 -10.17 3.48 -4.71
C PHE A 130 -11.16 2.77 -5.61
N GLU A 131 -11.08 3.05 -6.91
CA GLU A 131 -11.76 2.28 -7.94
C GLU A 131 -10.74 1.47 -8.73
N ILE A 132 -11.10 0.22 -9.04
CA ILE A 132 -10.28 -0.61 -9.92
C ILE A 132 -10.46 -0.08 -11.35
N SER A 133 -9.39 0.51 -11.90
CA SER A 133 -9.38 1.05 -13.26
C SER A 133 -8.94 0.03 -14.31
N GLU A 134 -8.15 -0.97 -13.90
CA GLU A 134 -7.68 -2.04 -14.78
C GLU A 134 -7.54 -3.35 -13.99
N PHE A 135 -7.91 -4.46 -14.63
CA PHE A 135 -7.76 -5.80 -14.07
C PHE A 135 -7.37 -6.79 -15.14
N SER A 136 -6.19 -7.39 -14.99
CA SER A 136 -5.63 -8.37 -15.92
C SER A 136 -4.98 -9.54 -15.16
N SER A 137 -4.43 -10.51 -15.89
CA SER A 137 -3.64 -11.59 -15.29
C SER A 137 -2.31 -11.11 -14.70
N GLU A 138 -1.82 -9.95 -15.14
CA GLU A 138 -0.49 -9.41 -14.83
C GLU A 138 -0.55 -8.27 -13.82
N SER A 139 -1.62 -7.47 -13.83
CA SER A 139 -1.77 -6.31 -12.97
C SER A 139 -3.21 -6.10 -12.51
N MET A 140 -3.38 -5.43 -11.37
CA MET A 140 -4.63 -4.79 -10.97
C MET A 140 -4.35 -3.36 -10.55
N GLN A 141 -4.84 -2.40 -11.32
CA GLN A 141 -4.65 -0.97 -11.08
C GLN A 141 -5.85 -0.41 -10.33
N MET A 142 -5.57 0.36 -9.30
CA MET A 142 -6.55 1.02 -8.44
C MET A 142 -6.21 2.51 -8.39
N LYS A 143 -7.20 3.36 -8.66
CA LYS A 143 -7.04 4.82 -8.64
C LYS A 143 -7.85 5.41 -7.51
N ASP A 144 -7.23 6.34 -6.79
CA ASP A 144 -7.95 7.13 -5.80
C ASP A 144 -8.93 8.08 -6.51
N ILE A 145 -10.19 8.00 -6.10
CA ILE A 145 -11.28 8.84 -6.62
C ILE A 145 -11.80 9.81 -5.56
N ALA A 146 -11.34 9.70 -4.31
CA ALA A 146 -11.78 10.55 -3.21
C ALA A 146 -10.80 11.69 -2.88
N GLY A 147 -9.57 11.67 -3.42
CA GLY A 147 -8.52 12.58 -2.99
C GLY A 147 -8.09 12.28 -1.54
N GLY A 148 -8.08 11.00 -1.17
CA GLY A 148 -7.76 10.54 0.17
C GLY A 148 -6.40 11.06 0.62
N HIS A 149 -6.38 11.78 1.73
CA HIS A 149 -5.14 12.27 2.35
C HIS A 149 -4.71 11.32 3.46
N VAL A 150 -3.42 10.97 3.45
CA VAL A 150 -2.76 10.27 4.53
C VAL A 150 -2.11 11.33 5.42
N LEU A 151 -2.74 11.56 6.56
CA LEU A 151 -2.28 12.43 7.63
C LEU A 151 -1.28 11.68 8.51
N TYR A 152 -0.03 12.15 8.62
CA TYR A 152 0.96 11.50 9.48
C TYR A 152 1.19 12.14 10.85
N CYS A 153 1.55 11.22 11.76
CA CYS A 153 2.16 11.28 13.08
C CYS A 153 2.41 12.68 13.67
N GLN A 154 1.72 12.98 14.77
CA GLN A 154 2.27 13.90 15.76
C GLN A 154 3.40 13.19 16.52
N PRO A 155 4.55 13.82 16.74
CA PRO A 155 5.51 13.32 17.72
C PRO A 155 4.82 13.26 19.08
N THR A 156 4.87 12.10 19.76
CA THR A 156 4.65 12.07 21.21
C THR A 156 5.75 12.90 21.85
N THR A 157 5.33 13.90 22.64
CA THR A 157 6.22 14.70 23.50
C THR A 157 6.71 13.87 24.67
#